data_AF-A0A748CQL1-F1
#
_entry.id   AF-A0A748CQL1-F1
#
_cell.length_a   1.000
_cell.length_b   1.000
_cell.length_c   1.000
_cell.angle_alpha   90.00
_cell.angle_beta   90.00
_cell.angle_gamma   90.00
#
_symmetry.space_group_name_H-M   'P 1'
#
loop_
_entity.id
_entity.type
_entity.pdbx_description
1 polymer ?
#
loop_
_entity_poly.entity_id
_entity_poly.type
_entity_poly.pdbx_seq_one_letter_code
_entity_poly.pdbx_strand_id
1 'polypeptide(L)' 'FKDGKIVQRVYSPEELHKKAEAEKVRRLAEAESAIAPLARAVKLNIATDEEIKRLEAWELYSVMVNRVDTANPDWPEKPE' A
#
# COMPACT_ATOMS: atom_id res chain seq x y z
N PHE A 1 23.99 -8.04 -21.92
CA PHE A 1 25.40 -7.96 -21.51
C PHE A 1 26.26 -7.59 -22.71
N LYS A 2 26.74 -6.34 -22.75
CA LYS A 2 27.86 -5.85 -23.56
C LYS A 2 28.41 -4.62 -22.83
N ASP A 3 29.71 -4.60 -22.56
CA ASP A 3 30.51 -3.43 -22.13
C ASP A 3 30.28 -2.80 -20.74
N GLY A 4 30.01 -3.58 -19.68
CA GLY A 4 30.35 -3.21 -18.28
C GLY A 4 29.72 -1.93 -17.70
N LYS A 5 28.95 -1.17 -18.48
CA LYS A 5 28.13 -0.05 -18.03
C LYS A 5 26.77 -0.63 -17.71
N ILE A 6 26.41 -0.60 -16.43
CA ILE A 6 25.03 -0.77 -16.00
C ILE A 6 24.28 0.38 -16.68
N VAL A 7 23.70 0.11 -17.85
CA VAL A 7 22.82 1.06 -18.51
C VAL A 7 21.61 1.12 -17.60
N GLN A 8 21.59 2.14 -16.73
CA GLN A 8 20.49 2.41 -15.83
C GLN A 8 19.26 2.50 -16.75
N ARG A 9 18.38 1.49 -16.67
CA ARG A 9 17.23 1.40 -17.54
C ARG A 9 16.34 2.59 -17.20
N VAL A 10 16.43 3.64 -18.01
CA VAL A 10 15.55 4.80 -17.94
C VAL A 10 14.18 4.28 -18.35
N TYR A 11 13.32 4.04 -17.37
CA TYR A 11 11.94 3.63 -17.61
C TYR A 11 11.20 4.75 -18.31
N SER A 12 10.35 4.41 -19.29
CA SER A 12 9.46 5.41 -19.86
C SER A 12 8.45 5.90 -18.81
N PRO A 13 7.87 7.11 -18.97
CA PRO A 13 6.80 7.58 -18.08
C PRO A 13 5.64 6.59 -17.95
N GLU A 14 5.30 5.87 -19.03
CA GLU A 14 4.27 4.82 -19.01
C GLU A 14 4.69 3.58 -18.20
N GLU A 15 5.96 3.15 -18.29
CA GLU A 15 6.48 2.05 -17.46
C GLU A 15 6.51 2.43 -15.97
N LEU A 16 6.84 3.69 -15.65
CA LEU A 16 6.79 4.20 -14.27
C LEU A 16 5.36 4.25 -13.73
N HIS A 17 4.41 4.74 -14.53
CA HIS A 17 3.00 4.79 -14.15
C HIS A 17 2.43 3.38 -13.91
N LYS A 18 2.70 2.41 -14.79
CA LYS A 18 2.29 1.00 -14.60
C LYS A 18 2.86 0.39 -13.33
N LYS A 19 4.10 0.72 -12.98
CA LYS A 19 4.71 0.28 -11.71
C LYS A 19 4.03 0.91 -10.51
N ALA A 20 3.72 2.20 -10.57
CA ALA A 20 3.02 2.92 -9.50
C ALA A 20 1.60 2.36 -9.28
N GLU A 21 0.87 2.04 -10.35
CA GLU A 21 -0.43 1.36 -10.25
C GLU A 21 -0.31 -0.04 -9.63
N ALA A 22 0.68 -0.84 -10.05
CA ALA A 22 0.92 -2.15 -9.46
C ALA A 22 1.28 -2.04 -7.96
N GLU A 23 2.06 -1.03 -7.58
CA GLU A 23 2.39 -0.74 -6.18
C GLU A 23 1.15 -0.34 -5.38
N LYS A 24 0.27 0.48 -5.95
CA LYS A 24 -1.02 0.85 -5.34
C LYS A 24 -1.86 -0.38 -5.01
N VAL A 25 -2.02 -1.27 -6.00
CA VAL A 25 -2.76 -2.52 -5.84
C VAL A 25 -2.13 -3.40 -4.76
N ARG A 26 -0.80 -3.54 -4.75
CA ARG A 26 -0.09 -4.32 -3.73
C ARG A 26 -0.33 -3.77 -2.31
N ARG A 27 -0.23 -2.46 -2.13
CA ARG A 27 -0.43 -1.78 -0.85
C ARG A 27 -1.87 -1.89 -0.35
N LEU A 28 -2.85 -1.79 -1.25
CA LEU A 28 -4.26 -1.98 -0.92
C LEU A 28 -4.55 -3.43 -0.52
N ALA A 29 -3.97 -4.41 -1.22
CA ALA A 29 -4.10 -5.82 -0.86
C ALA A 29 -3.48 -6.14 0.51
N GLU A 30 -2.34 -5.53 0.82
CA GLU A 30 -1.70 -5.64 2.13
C GLU A 30 -2.57 -5.02 3.24
N ALA A 31 -3.14 -3.83 3.01
CA ALA A 31 -4.06 -3.20 3.95
C ALA A 31 -5.29 -4.07 4.18
N GLU A 32 -5.91 -4.60 3.12
CA GLU A 32 -7.07 -5.49 3.23
C GLU A 32 -6.74 -6.76 4.03
N SER A 33 -5.55 -7.32 3.85
CA SER A 33 -5.09 -8.49 4.61
C SER A 33 -4.96 -8.21 6.11
N ALA A 34 -4.66 -6.97 6.51
CA ALA A 34 -4.59 -6.56 7.91
C ALA A 34 -5.98 -6.19 8.47
N ILE A 35 -6.77 -5.45 7.69
CA ILE A 35 -8.12 -4.99 8.06
C ILE A 35 -9.06 -6.17 8.27
N ALA A 36 -9.06 -7.16 7.37
CA ALA A 36 -10.04 -8.24 7.38
C ALA A 36 -10.15 -9.01 8.72
N PRO A 37 -9.07 -9.46 9.38
CA PRO A 37 -9.18 -10.08 10.70
C PRO A 37 -9.57 -9.08 11.81
N LEU A 38 -9.04 -7.85 11.79
CA LEU A 38 -9.32 -6.83 12.82
C LEU A 38 -10.80 -6.41 12.80
N ALA A 39 -11.33 -6.12 11.61
CA ALA A 39 -12.74 -5.79 11.41
C ALA A 39 -13.68 -6.92 11.87
N ARG A 40 -13.26 -8.20 11.72
CA ARG A 40 -14.01 -9.35 12.26
C ARG A 40 -13.99 -9.37 13.78
N ALA A 41 -12.85 -9.09 14.42
CA ALA A 41 -12.76 -9.02 15.88
C ALA A 41 -13.67 -7.92 16.44
N VAL A 42 -13.69 -6.74 15.80
CA VAL A 42 -14.61 -5.64 16.14
C VAL A 42 -16.06 -6.06 15.96
N LYS A 43 -16.41 -6.65 14.81
CA LYS A 43 -17.77 -7.14 14.52
C LYS A 43 -18.25 -8.18 15.54
N LEU A 44 -17.35 -9.03 16.02
CA LEU A 44 -17.64 -10.06 17.02
C LEU A 44 -17.61 -9.53 18.46
N ASN A 45 -17.31 -8.24 18.67
CA ASN A 45 -17.14 -7.60 19.98
C ASN A 45 -16.07 -8.29 20.85
N ILE A 46 -15.01 -8.80 20.22
CA ILE A 46 -13.87 -9.45 20.91
C ILE A 46 -12.54 -8.71 20.67
N ALA A 47 -12.56 -7.61 19.91
CA ALA A 47 -11.38 -6.80 19.67
C ALA A 47 -10.88 -6.14 20.97
N THR A 48 -9.57 -6.16 21.15
CA THR A 48 -8.86 -5.36 22.13
C THR A 48 -8.74 -3.90 21.67
N ASP A 49 -8.49 -2.98 22.61
CA ASP A 49 -8.23 -1.56 22.29
C ASP A 49 -7.08 -1.38 21.28
N GLU A 50 -6.08 -2.26 21.35
CA GLU A 50 -4.95 -2.25 20.42
C GLU A 50 -5.35 -2.69 19.02
N GLU A 51 -6.18 -3.74 18.89
CA GLU A 51 -6.72 -4.17 17.61
C GLU A 51 -7.62 -3.11 16.97
N ILE A 52 -8.38 -2.35 17.77
CA ILE A 52 -9.18 -1.21 17.30
C ILE A 52 -8.28 -0.12 16.74
N LYS A 53 -7.23 0.30 17.47
CA LYS A 53 -6.29 1.32 16.99
C LYS A 53 -5.58 0.89 15.71
N ARG A 54 -5.17 -0.39 15.64
CA ARG A 54 -4.57 -0.94 14.42
C ARG A 54 -5.56 -0.95 13.26
N LEU A 55 -6.83 -1.30 13.50
CA LEU A 55 -7.87 -1.25 12.47
C LEU A 55 -7.98 0.17 11.90
N GLU A 56 -8.12 1.18 12.76
CA GLU A 56 -8.23 2.59 12.36
C GLU A 56 -7.02 3.06 11.54
N ALA A 57 -5.81 2.70 11.98
CA ALA A 57 -4.58 3.05 11.29
C ALA A 57 -4.49 2.42 9.90
N TRP A 58 -4.85 1.14 9.77
CA TRP A 58 -4.85 0.42 8.51
C TRP A 58 -5.94 0.89 7.55
N GLU A 59 -7.14 1.20 8.05
CA GLU A 59 -8.22 1.79 7.26
C GLU A 59 -7.81 3.16 6.73
N LEU A 60 -7.27 4.04 7.57
CA LEU A 60 -6.74 5.33 7.15
C LEU A 60 -5.64 5.17 6.08
N TYR A 61 -4.68 4.29 6.31
CA TYR A 61 -3.62 3.99 5.34
C TYR A 61 -4.21 3.54 3.99
N SER A 62 -5.19 2.63 3.98
CA SER A 62 -5.83 2.15 2.74
C SER A 62 -6.47 3.29 1.93
N VAL A 63 -7.14 4.22 2.62
CA VAL A 63 -7.76 5.39 2.01
C VAL A 63 -6.69 6.33 1.45
N MET A 64 -5.62 6.56 2.19
CA MET A 64 -4.52 7.41 1.74
C MET A 64 -3.80 6.82 0.52
N VAL A 65 -3.52 5.51 0.51
CA VAL A 65 -2.98 4.78 -0.65
C VAL A 65 -3.91 4.91 -1.85
N ASN A 66 -5.23 4.77 -1.64
CA ASN A 66 -6.21 4.88 -2.73
C ASN A 66 -6.22 6.28 -3.37
N ARG A 67 -5.89 7.33 -2.60
CA ARG A 67 -5.83 8.72 -3.07
C ARG A 67 -4.53 9.11 -3.75
N VAL A 68 -3.47 8.28 -3.68
CA VAL A 68 -2.19 8.58 -4.32
C VAL A 68 -2.35 8.74 -5.83
N ASP A 69 -1.82 9.85 -6.35
CA ASP A 69 -1.61 10.08 -7.79
C ASP A 69 -0.42 9.24 -8.28
N THR A 70 -0.70 8.27 -9.15
CA THR A 70 0.30 7.32 -9.65
C THR A 70 1.15 7.88 -10.78
N ALA A 71 0.87 9.09 -11.28
CA ALA A 71 1.77 9.80 -12.18
C ALA A 71 2.96 10.43 -11.43
N ASN A 72 2.76 10.78 -10.15
CA ASN A 72 3.81 11.31 -9.26
C ASN A 72 3.56 10.82 -7.81
N PRO A 73 3.84 9.54 -7.52
CA PRO A 73 3.39 8.91 -6.29
C PRO A 73 4.18 9.38 -5.06
N ASP A 74 3.44 9.80 -4.04
CA ASP A 74 3.91 9.99 -2.67
C ASP A 74 3.17 9.00 -1.77
N TRP A 75 3.84 7.89 -1.42
CA TRP A 75 3.19 6.79 -0.71
C TRP A 75 3.15 7.07 0.79
N PRO A 76 1.98 6.91 1.45
CA PRO A 76 1.91 7.03 2.90
C PRO A 76 2.77 5.97 3.58
N GLU A 77 3.24 6.27 4.78
CA GLU A 77 3.93 5.30 5.62
C GLU A 77 2.98 4.20 6.08
N LYS A 78 3.50 2.98 6.14
CA LYS A 78 2.75 1.81 6.55
C LYS A 78 2.58 1.85 8.09
N PRO A 79 1.37 1.60 8.61
CA PRO A 79 1.16 1.47 10.05
C PRO A 79 1.71 0.15 10.59
N GLU A 80 1.92 0.08 11.91
CA GLU A 80 2.43 -1.10 12.63
C GLU A 80 1.34 -2.16 12.94
#